data_AF-A0A3N7HS87-F1
#
_entry.id   AF-A0A3N7HS87-F1
#
_cell.length_a   1.000
_cell.length_b   1.000
_cell.length_c   1.000
_cell.angle_alpha   90.00
_cell.angle_beta   90.00
_cell.angle_gamma   90.00
#
_symmetry.space_group_name_H-M   'P 1'
#
loop_
_entity.id
_entity.type
_entity.pdbx_description
1 polymer ?
#
loop_
_entity_poly.entity_id
_entity_poly.type
_entity_poly.pdbx_seq_one_letter_code
_entity_poly.pdbx_strand_id
1 'polypeptide(L)'
;MAARNLLLALAAACIGCSAMHDADAAPVALNDEEMSKVSGQDGVSLGVHLELNSALLAGAPTDSRITAGFNVDGTKTYAVIQNLAGVMDLIAVTLSIRQRPDGGGDYVDIGLPGFVGFKQFGFRALAAQTDPAAPIPASASYGQILLNGTGSMTGHIYLWAQ
;
A
#
# COMPACT_ATOMS: atom_id res chain seq x y z
N MET A 1 14.55 7.70 -67.14
CA MET A 1 14.95 7.97 -65.74
C MET A 1 13.73 8.07 -64.79
N ALA A 2 12.63 7.34 -65.05
CA ALA A 2 11.39 7.42 -64.25
C ALA A 2 11.00 6.08 -63.56
N ALA A 3 11.52 4.93 -64.03
CA ALA A 3 11.19 3.62 -63.49
C ALA A 3 11.95 3.26 -62.19
N ARG A 4 13.06 3.93 -61.90
CA ARG A 4 13.90 3.67 -60.70
C ARG A 4 13.32 4.28 -59.42
N ASN A 5 12.51 5.34 -59.56
CA ASN A 5 11.84 6.00 -58.43
C ASN A 5 10.53 5.33 -58.03
N LEU A 6 9.97 4.47 -58.90
CA LEU A 6 8.74 3.72 -58.60
C LEU A 6 9.03 2.50 -57.69
N LEU A 7 10.21 1.87 -57.84
CA LEU A 7 10.64 0.73 -57.03
C LEU A 7 11.08 1.13 -55.61
N LEU A 8 11.62 2.34 -55.41
CA LEU A 8 11.92 2.85 -54.07
C LEU A 8 10.66 3.23 -53.27
N ALA A 9 9.59 3.65 -53.95
CA ALA A 9 8.33 3.99 -53.30
C ALA A 9 7.57 2.74 -52.81
N LEU A 10 7.72 1.61 -53.49
CA LEU A 10 7.04 0.36 -53.10
C LEU A 10 7.71 -0.35 -51.92
N ALA A 11 9.03 -0.19 -51.73
CA ALA A 11 9.76 -0.77 -50.60
C ALA A 11 9.54 0.00 -49.29
N ALA A 12 9.21 1.29 -49.34
CA ALA A 12 8.93 2.10 -48.15
C ALA A 12 7.51 1.89 -47.58
N ALA A 13 6.59 1.32 -48.37
CA ALA A 13 5.20 1.10 -47.95
C ALA A 13 4.99 -0.19 -47.13
N CYS A 14 5.95 -1.11 -47.11
CA CYS A 14 5.81 -2.39 -46.37
C CYS A 14 6.39 -2.37 -44.95
N ILE A 15 7.06 -1.29 -44.53
CA ILE A 15 7.66 -1.17 -43.19
C ILE A 15 6.73 -0.42 -42.21
N GLY A 16 5.64 0.18 -42.69
CA GLY A 16 4.70 0.98 -41.89
C GLY A 16 3.55 0.23 -41.23
N CYS A 17 3.44 -1.10 -41.38
CA CYS A 17 2.27 -1.89 -40.93
C CYS A 17 2.55 -2.89 -39.81
N SER A 18 3.60 -2.70 -39.01
CA SER A 18 3.67 -3.34 -37.69
C SER A 18 2.82 -2.51 -36.74
N ALA A 19 1.51 -2.74 -36.83
CA ALA A 19 0.50 -2.26 -35.92
C ALA A 19 1.00 -2.42 -34.48
N MET A 20 1.16 -1.28 -33.80
CA MET A 20 1.04 -1.23 -32.35
C MET A 20 -0.39 -1.69 -32.06
N HIS A 21 -0.56 -2.99 -31.85
CA HIS A 21 -1.77 -3.52 -31.24
C HIS A 21 -1.78 -2.99 -29.82
N ASP A 22 -2.49 -1.90 -29.58
CA ASP A 22 -3.07 -1.66 -28.27
C ASP A 22 -3.97 -2.87 -28.00
N ALA A 23 -3.47 -3.79 -27.19
CA ALA A 23 -4.19 -4.95 -26.71
C ALA A 23 -5.26 -4.47 -25.72
N ASP A 24 -6.35 -3.94 -26.27
CA ASP A 24 -7.61 -3.70 -25.56
C ASP A 24 -8.34 -5.04 -25.38
N ALA A 25 -7.65 -5.97 -24.73
CA ALA A 25 -8.22 -7.25 -24.33
C ALA A 25 -9.02 -7.01 -23.05
N ALA A 26 -10.31 -7.39 -23.07
CA ALA A 26 -11.13 -7.41 -21.87
C ALA A 26 -10.40 -8.22 -20.77
N PRO A 27 -10.44 -7.79 -19.49
CA PRO A 27 -9.77 -8.51 -18.41
C PRO A 27 -10.18 -9.99 -18.39
N VAL A 28 -9.21 -10.88 -18.63
CA VAL A 28 -9.40 -12.33 -18.56
C VAL A 28 -8.95 -12.80 -17.19
N ALA A 29 -9.78 -13.59 -16.52
CA ALA A 29 -9.41 -14.22 -15.26
C ALA A 29 -8.29 -15.24 -15.50
N LEU A 30 -7.18 -15.10 -14.79
CA LEU A 30 -6.05 -16.03 -14.86
C LEU A 30 -6.34 -17.27 -14.01
N ASN A 31 -6.01 -18.44 -14.52
CA ASN A 31 -5.98 -19.67 -13.72
C ASN A 31 -4.69 -19.75 -12.87
N ASP A 32 -4.60 -20.68 -11.93
CA ASP A 32 -3.46 -20.78 -10.99
C ASP A 32 -2.10 -20.95 -11.70
N GLU A 33 -2.06 -21.72 -12.78
CA GLU A 33 -0.83 -21.91 -13.56
C GLU A 33 -0.40 -20.60 -14.25
N GLU A 34 -1.35 -19.83 -14.75
CA GLU A 34 -1.13 -18.51 -15.35
C GLU A 34 -0.76 -17.45 -14.30
N MET A 35 -1.39 -17.48 -13.11
CA MET A 35 -1.03 -16.62 -11.99
C MET A 35 0.41 -16.87 -11.53
N SER A 36 0.88 -18.12 -11.50
CA SER A 36 2.25 -18.45 -11.13
C SER A 36 3.31 -17.92 -12.11
N LYS A 37 2.90 -17.63 -13.36
CA LYS A 37 3.73 -17.03 -14.41
C LYS A 37 3.76 -15.50 -14.36
N VAL A 38 2.94 -14.88 -13.51
CA VAL A 38 3.00 -13.45 -13.18
C VAL A 38 4.24 -13.22 -12.30
N SER A 39 5.40 -13.17 -12.94
CA SER A 39 6.66 -12.87 -12.29
C SER A 39 6.88 -11.36 -12.21
N GLY A 40 7.27 -10.88 -11.03
CA GLY A 40 7.39 -9.45 -10.71
C GLY A 40 8.42 -8.62 -11.48
N GLN A 41 8.90 -9.05 -12.65
CA GLN A 41 9.54 -8.12 -13.60
C GLN A 41 8.51 -7.15 -14.20
N ASP A 42 7.24 -7.55 -14.28
CA ASP A 42 6.06 -6.69 -14.56
C ASP A 42 5.23 -6.43 -13.29
N GLY A 43 5.85 -6.57 -12.11
CA GLY A 43 5.17 -6.62 -10.81
C GLY A 43 4.35 -5.38 -10.47
N VAL A 44 3.25 -5.58 -9.75
CA VAL A 44 2.46 -4.47 -9.21
C VAL A 44 3.31 -3.76 -8.15
N SER A 45 3.79 -2.57 -8.51
CA SER A 45 4.37 -1.62 -7.56
C SER A 45 3.27 -0.71 -7.05
N LEU A 46 3.04 -0.73 -5.74
CA LEU A 46 2.08 0.13 -5.07
C LEU A 46 2.80 1.32 -4.44
N GLY A 47 2.30 2.52 -4.76
CA GLY A 47 2.53 3.73 -3.98
C GLY A 47 1.30 4.00 -3.12
N VAL A 48 1.50 4.24 -1.83
CA VAL A 48 0.42 4.57 -0.88
C VAL A 48 0.66 5.97 -0.35
N HIS A 49 -0.31 6.86 -0.56
CA HIS A 49 -0.40 8.13 0.13
C HIS A 49 -1.57 8.04 1.11
N LEU A 50 -1.27 8.02 2.41
CA LEU A 50 -2.28 7.99 3.47
C LEU A 50 -2.27 9.32 4.20
N GLU A 51 -3.42 10.00 4.18
CA GLU A 51 -3.63 11.23 4.94
C GLU A 51 -4.77 11.02 5.94
N LEU A 52 -4.46 11.13 7.23
CA LEU A 52 -5.40 10.92 8.33
C LEU A 52 -5.70 12.23 9.03
N ASN A 53 -7.00 12.50 9.21
CA ASN A 53 -7.50 13.66 9.95
C ASN A 53 -6.77 14.97 9.57
N SER A 54 -6.60 15.21 8.27
CA SER A 54 -5.88 16.36 7.69
C SER A 54 -6.31 17.72 8.21
N ALA A 55 -7.58 17.83 8.64
CA ALA A 55 -8.11 19.03 9.29
C ALA A 55 -7.33 19.43 10.56
N LEU A 56 -6.74 18.48 11.31
CA LEU A 56 -5.82 18.82 12.41
C LEU A 56 -4.58 19.57 11.93
N LEU A 57 -4.05 19.18 10.75
CA LEU A 57 -2.86 19.82 10.18
C LEU A 57 -3.16 21.27 9.78
N ALA A 58 -4.42 21.58 9.50
CA ALA A 58 -4.93 22.93 9.27
C ALA A 58 -5.37 23.67 10.55
N GLY A 59 -5.12 23.10 11.74
CA GLY A 59 -5.44 23.70 13.04
C GLY A 59 -6.91 23.57 13.48
N ALA A 60 -7.71 22.73 12.80
CA ALA A 60 -9.09 22.50 13.20
C ALA A 60 -9.15 21.65 14.49
N PRO A 61 -10.07 21.97 15.41
CA PRO A 61 -10.32 21.12 16.57
C PRO A 61 -10.88 19.77 16.12
N THR A 62 -10.31 18.69 16.65
CA THR A 62 -10.90 17.35 16.54
C THR A 62 -10.74 16.55 17.83
N ASP A 63 -11.60 15.57 17.99
CA ASP A 63 -11.52 14.51 19.00
C ASP A 63 -11.68 13.15 18.32
N SER A 64 -10.83 12.86 17.32
CA SER A 64 -10.86 11.58 16.63
C SER A 64 -10.28 10.49 17.54
N ARG A 65 -10.92 9.33 17.54
CA ARG A 65 -10.54 8.23 18.43
C ARG A 65 -10.56 6.90 17.69
N ILE A 66 -9.49 6.13 17.86
CA ILE A 66 -9.43 4.72 17.50
C ILE A 66 -9.49 3.94 18.80
N THR A 67 -10.44 3.01 18.89
CA THR A 67 -10.67 2.26 20.11
C THR A 67 -10.68 0.76 19.84
N ALA A 68 -10.05 0.01 20.72
CA ALA A 68 -10.10 -1.45 20.74
C ALA A 68 -10.60 -1.88 22.12
N GLY A 69 -11.74 -2.56 22.15
CA GLY A 69 -12.36 -3.02 23.39
C GLY A 69 -11.94 -4.45 23.75
N PHE A 70 -11.72 -4.68 25.04
CA PHE A 70 -11.37 -5.98 25.62
C PHE A 70 -12.03 -6.14 27.00
N ASN A 71 -12.19 -7.37 27.45
CA ASN A 71 -12.63 -7.67 28.82
C ASN A 71 -11.42 -8.08 29.64
N VAL A 72 -11.17 -7.39 30.74
CA VAL A 72 -10.10 -7.70 31.71
C VAL A 72 -10.77 -7.86 33.06
N ASP A 73 -10.63 -9.05 33.66
CA ASP A 73 -11.21 -9.37 34.97
C ASP A 73 -12.72 -9.03 35.08
N GLY A 74 -13.47 -9.33 34.02
CA GLY A 74 -14.91 -9.04 33.94
C GLY A 74 -15.26 -7.56 33.68
N THR A 75 -14.28 -6.67 33.55
CA THR A 75 -14.46 -5.25 33.26
C THR A 75 -14.16 -4.95 31.79
N LYS A 76 -15.11 -4.34 31.09
CA LYS A 76 -14.89 -3.86 29.72
C LYS A 76 -13.96 -2.65 29.74
N THR A 77 -12.81 -2.80 29.09
CA THR A 77 -11.75 -1.79 29.01
C THR A 77 -11.42 -1.53 27.54
N TYR A 78 -11.05 -0.30 27.22
CA TYR A 78 -10.72 0.12 25.87
C TYR A 78 -9.32 0.68 25.82
N ALA A 79 -8.49 0.22 24.89
CA ALA A 79 -7.33 0.97 24.44
C ALA A 79 -7.83 2.08 23.51
N VAL A 80 -7.43 3.32 23.79
CA VAL A 80 -7.88 4.51 23.07
C VAL A 80 -6.66 5.27 22.56
N ILE A 81 -6.57 5.42 21.23
CA ILE A 81 -5.67 6.36 20.57
C ILE A 81 -6.48 7.60 20.24
N GLN A 82 -6.09 8.74 20.79
CA GLN A 82 -6.73 10.02 20.55
C GLN A 82 -5.92 10.87 19.57
N ASN A 83 -6.64 11.42 18.59
CA ASN A 83 -6.15 12.33 17.57
C ASN A 83 -4.98 11.76 16.77
N LEU A 84 -5.14 10.55 16.24
CA LEU A 84 -4.25 10.03 15.19
C LEU A 84 -4.38 10.91 13.96
N ALA A 85 -3.28 11.48 13.46
CA ALA A 85 -3.28 12.46 12.39
C ALA A 85 -1.99 12.38 11.57
N GLY A 86 -1.99 13.06 10.42
CA GLY A 86 -0.80 13.30 9.62
C GLY A 86 -0.78 12.53 8.30
N VAL A 87 0.36 12.61 7.63
CA VAL A 87 0.58 12.02 6.31
C VAL A 87 1.64 10.94 6.39
N MET A 88 1.38 9.81 5.75
CA MET A 88 2.32 8.71 5.55
C MET A 88 2.37 8.35 4.07
N ASP A 89 3.58 8.33 3.51
CA ASP A 89 3.87 7.93 2.14
C ASP A 89 4.64 6.61 2.15
N LEU A 90 4.18 5.62 1.41
CA LEU A 90 4.88 4.36 1.17
C LEU A 90 5.16 4.23 -0.32
N ILE A 91 6.40 4.01 -0.72
CA ILE A 91 6.79 3.88 -2.12
C ILE A 91 7.49 2.54 -2.32
N ALA A 92 7.24 1.95 -3.49
CA ALA A 92 7.82 0.68 -3.93
C ALA A 92 7.45 -0.50 -3.01
N VAL A 93 6.19 -0.57 -2.60
CA VAL A 93 5.63 -1.83 -2.05
C VAL A 93 5.40 -2.76 -3.23
N THR A 94 5.92 -3.98 -3.19
CA THR A 94 5.74 -4.96 -4.28
C THR A 94 4.76 -6.05 -3.88
N LEU A 95 3.90 -6.48 -4.79
CA LEU A 95 3.03 -7.64 -4.61
C LEU A 95 3.35 -8.67 -5.69
N SER A 96 3.57 -9.92 -5.30
CA SER A 96 3.84 -11.03 -6.23
C SER A 96 3.22 -12.34 -5.73
N ILE A 97 2.83 -13.21 -6.64
CA ILE A 97 2.45 -14.59 -6.32
C ILE A 97 3.65 -15.48 -6.65
N ARG A 98 4.01 -16.39 -5.75
CA ARG A 98 5.15 -17.29 -5.92
C ARG A 98 4.78 -18.70 -5.47
N GLN A 99 5.41 -19.71 -6.09
CA GLN A 99 5.30 -21.10 -5.64
C GLN A 99 6.16 -21.34 -4.41
N ARG A 100 5.61 -22.05 -3.42
CA ARG A 100 6.38 -22.41 -2.21
C ARG A 100 7.46 -23.45 -2.54
N PRO A 101 8.67 -23.33 -1.97
CA PRO A 101 9.77 -24.29 -2.19
C PRO A 101 9.48 -25.69 -1.67
N ASP A 102 8.55 -25.83 -0.72
CA ASP A 102 8.14 -27.09 -0.10
C ASP A 102 7.10 -27.87 -0.94
N GLY A 103 6.67 -27.31 -2.08
CA GLY A 103 5.63 -27.91 -2.93
C GLY A 103 4.21 -27.76 -2.39
N GLY A 104 3.99 -26.96 -1.33
CA GLY A 104 2.68 -26.75 -0.72
C GLY A 104 1.70 -25.88 -1.51
N GLY A 105 2.03 -25.47 -2.74
CA GLY A 105 1.22 -24.54 -3.56
C GLY A 105 1.73 -23.11 -3.49
N ASP A 106 0.89 -22.15 -3.86
CA ASP A 106 1.28 -20.75 -4.02
C ASP A 106 1.20 -19.93 -2.71
N TYR A 107 1.97 -18.85 -2.65
CA TYR A 107 1.93 -17.85 -1.59
C TYR A 107 2.00 -16.43 -2.18
N VAL A 108 1.47 -15.48 -1.42
CA VAL A 108 1.59 -14.05 -1.69
C VAL A 108 2.86 -13.53 -1.03
N ASP A 109 3.75 -12.95 -1.84
CA ASP A 109 4.95 -12.24 -1.43
C ASP A 109 4.72 -10.73 -1.50
N ILE A 110 4.72 -10.07 -0.34
CA ILE A 110 4.62 -8.62 -0.22
C ILE A 110 5.98 -8.06 0.16
N GLY A 111 6.65 -7.37 -0.76
CA GLY A 111 7.88 -6.65 -0.49
C GLY A 111 7.61 -5.38 0.30
N LEU A 112 8.38 -5.17 1.37
CA LEU A 112 8.28 -3.97 2.20
C LEU A 112 8.69 -2.72 1.42
N PRO A 113 8.13 -1.54 1.75
CA PRO A 113 8.37 -0.31 1.02
C PRO A 113 9.84 0.11 1.08
N GLY A 114 10.46 0.31 -0.08
CA GLY A 114 11.82 0.84 -0.19
C GLY A 114 11.95 2.26 0.38
N PHE A 115 10.85 3.01 0.42
CA PHE A 115 10.79 4.32 1.07
C PHE A 115 9.50 4.48 1.87
N VAL A 116 9.63 5.03 3.07
CA VAL A 116 8.54 5.48 3.93
C VAL A 116 8.80 6.94 4.32
N GLY A 117 7.80 7.80 4.13
CA GLY A 117 7.82 9.19 4.56
C GLY A 117 6.72 9.46 5.57
N PHE A 118 7.03 10.30 6.57
CA PHE A 118 6.08 10.78 7.56
C PHE A 118 6.13 12.31 7.61
N LYS A 119 4.95 12.94 7.59
CA LYS A 119 4.79 14.37 7.84
C LYS A 119 3.71 14.55 8.89
N GLN A 120 4.13 15.00 10.06
CA GLN A 120 3.29 15.24 11.23
C GLN A 120 2.42 14.03 11.59
N PHE A 121 2.95 12.82 11.36
CA PHE A 121 2.19 11.58 11.54
C PHE A 121 2.29 11.08 12.97
N GLY A 122 1.17 10.83 13.63
CA GLY A 122 1.18 10.29 14.98
C GLY A 122 -0.09 10.62 15.75
N PHE A 123 -0.06 10.45 17.07
CA PHE A 123 -1.23 10.62 17.92
C PHE A 123 -0.89 11.46 19.16
N ARG A 124 -1.91 12.13 19.70
CA ARG A 124 -1.75 13.01 20.86
C ARG A 124 -1.74 12.26 22.18
N ALA A 125 -2.56 11.21 22.33
CA ALA A 125 -2.60 10.45 23.56
C ALA A 125 -2.96 8.99 23.28
N LEU A 126 -2.32 8.09 24.02
CA LEU A 126 -2.73 6.70 24.17
C LEU A 126 -3.18 6.47 25.61
N ALA A 127 -4.28 5.74 25.84
CA ALA A 127 -4.75 5.40 27.19
C ALA A 127 -5.51 4.07 27.21
N ALA A 128 -5.73 3.54 28.41
CA ALA A 128 -6.68 2.47 28.68
C ALA A 128 -7.78 3.00 29.62
N GLN A 129 -9.04 2.89 29.22
CA GLN A 129 -10.17 3.45 29.99
C GLN A 129 -11.44 2.62 29.83
N THR A 130 -12.36 2.68 30.80
CA THR A 130 -13.64 1.96 30.78
C THR A 130 -14.71 2.67 29.95
N ASP A 131 -14.61 3.99 29.82
CA ASP A 131 -15.41 4.80 28.88
C ASP A 131 -14.51 5.30 27.74
N PRO A 132 -14.69 4.81 26.49
CA PRO A 132 -13.86 5.20 25.36
C PRO A 132 -14.07 6.67 24.92
N ALA A 133 -15.16 7.33 25.34
CA ALA A 133 -15.48 8.72 25.02
C ALA A 133 -15.04 9.72 26.12
N ALA A 134 -14.66 9.22 27.30
CA ALA A 134 -14.18 10.07 28.39
C ALA A 134 -12.87 10.82 28.02
N PRO A 135 -12.65 12.03 28.55
CA PRO A 135 -11.38 12.73 28.37
C PRO A 135 -10.20 11.91 28.92
N ILE A 136 -9.06 11.95 28.22
CA ILE A 136 -7.82 11.33 28.70
C ILE A 136 -7.04 12.38 29.50
N PRO A 137 -6.99 12.31 30.84
CA PRO A 137 -6.15 13.21 31.62
C PRO A 137 -4.67 12.88 31.39
N ALA A 138 -3.79 13.89 31.54
CA ALA A 138 -2.35 13.72 31.36
C ALA A 138 -1.76 12.61 32.26
N SER A 139 -2.33 12.38 33.45
CA SER A 139 -1.90 11.33 34.38
C SER A 139 -2.28 9.91 33.95
N ALA A 140 -3.25 9.75 33.04
CA ALA A 140 -3.69 8.44 32.53
C ALA A 140 -3.20 8.17 31.11
N SER A 141 -2.48 9.11 30.50
CA SER A 141 -1.91 8.94 29.18
C SER A 141 -0.60 8.15 29.24
N TYR A 142 -0.49 7.14 28.38
CA TYR A 142 0.76 6.42 28.11
C TYR A 142 1.70 7.18 27.16
N GLY A 143 1.39 8.43 26.85
CA GLY A 143 2.22 9.31 26.03
C GLY A 143 1.65 9.58 24.64
N GLN A 144 2.51 10.15 23.81
CA GLN A 144 2.20 10.66 22.48
C GLN A 144 3.31 10.29 21.50
N ILE A 145 2.99 10.20 20.22
CA ILE A 145 3.96 9.97 19.15
C ILE A 145 3.77 11.03 18.07
N LEU A 146 4.87 11.58 17.58
CA LEU A 146 4.91 12.45 16.41
C LEU A 146 6.12 12.09 15.56
N LEU A 147 5.86 11.65 14.33
CA LEU A 147 6.85 11.26 13.35
C LEU A 147 6.95 12.31 12.25
N ASN A 148 8.18 12.74 12.01
CA ASN A 148 8.56 13.58 10.88
C ASN A 148 9.88 13.07 10.34
N GLY A 149 9.92 12.77 9.05
CA GLY A 149 11.12 12.30 8.40
C GLY A 149 10.85 11.12 7.48
N THR A 150 11.90 10.41 7.12
CA THR A 150 11.85 9.34 6.13
C THR A 150 12.68 8.16 6.60
N GLY A 151 12.32 6.97 6.13
CA GLY A 151 13.09 5.74 6.32
C GLY A 151 12.98 4.85 5.09
N SER A 152 13.74 3.75 5.11
CA SER A 152 13.66 2.68 4.13
C SER A 152 13.43 1.37 4.85
N MET A 153 12.55 0.53 4.31
CA MET A 153 12.33 -0.82 4.81
C MET A 153 12.81 -1.83 3.77
N THR A 154 13.29 -2.97 4.25
CA THR A 154 13.71 -4.10 3.41
C THR A 154 13.17 -5.37 4.02
N GLY A 155 12.75 -6.31 3.19
CA GLY A 155 12.19 -7.59 3.64
C GLY A 155 10.86 -7.86 2.96
N HIS A 156 10.24 -8.96 3.38
CA HIS A 156 9.07 -9.51 2.73
C HIS A 156 8.10 -10.07 3.77
N ILE A 157 6.81 -9.92 3.49
CA ILE A 157 5.73 -10.60 4.20
C ILE A 157 5.23 -11.70 3.28
N TYR A 158 5.26 -12.93 3.77
CA TYR A 158 4.78 -14.11 3.06
C TYR A 158 3.44 -14.54 3.64
N LEU A 159 2.40 -14.64 2.80
CA LEU A 159 1.06 -15.04 3.20
C LEU A 159 0.63 -16.28 2.43
N TRP A 160 0.19 -17.31 3.14
CA TRP A 160 -0.38 -18.53 2.57
C TRP A 160 -1.49 -19.05 3.48
N ALA A 161 -2.42 -19.82 2.90
CA ALA A 161 -3.45 -20.50 3.67
C ALA A 161 -2.86 -21.66 4.47
N GLN A 162 -3.40 -21.90 5.67
CA GLN A 162 -3.08 -23.10 6.47
C GLN A 162 -3.90 -24.30 6.02
#